data_AF-A0A0C4FE97-F1
#
_entry.id   AF-A0A0C4FE97-F1
#
_cell.length_a   1.000
_cell.length_b   1.000
_cell.length_c   1.000
_cell.angle_alpha   90.00
_cell.angle_beta   90.00
_cell.angle_gamma   90.00
#
_symmetry.space_group_name_H-M   'P 1'
#
loop_
_entity.id
_entity.type
_entity.pdbx_description
1 polymer ?
#
loop_
_entity_poly.entity_id
_entity_poly.type
_entity_poly.pdbx_seq_one_letter_code
_entity_poly.pdbx_strand_id
1 'polypeptide(L)'
;MDASKANKLLQQLDNITRKANKEEEKHRQAKANLADALQTQNPPLPPTQVTTPREGVAATKAPKVAQPDKFNGERRAVAEMFARQVSIHMTLNKALFPTNTKQILFVSSYTTGPV
;
A
#
# COMPACT_ATOMS: atom_id res chain seq x y z
N MET A 1 14.74 -14.29 43.60
CA MET A 1 14.80 -13.93 42.17
C MET A 1 16.22 -13.44 41.90
N ASP A 2 16.96 -14.05 40.98
CA ASP A 2 18.36 -13.68 40.72
C ASP A 2 18.50 -12.30 40.07
N ALA A 3 19.29 -11.40 40.66
CA ALA A 3 19.56 -10.06 40.13
C ALA A 3 20.13 -10.09 38.69
N SER A 4 20.90 -11.13 38.35
CA SER A 4 21.42 -11.36 37.00
C SER A 4 20.31 -11.58 35.96
N LYS A 5 19.23 -12.29 36.34
CA LYS A 5 18.08 -12.52 35.45
C LYS A 5 17.28 -11.24 35.21
N ALA A 6 17.12 -10.41 36.25
CA ALA A 6 16.45 -9.11 36.15
C ALA A 6 17.21 -8.15 35.22
N ASN A 7 18.54 -8.05 35.35
CA ASN A 7 19.36 -7.22 34.46
C ASN A 7 19.32 -7.70 33.00
N LYS A 8 19.31 -9.02 32.77
CA LYS A 8 19.22 -9.58 31.42
C LYS A 8 17.87 -9.24 30.76
N LEU A 9 16.77 -9.27 31.51
CA LEU A 9 15.45 -8.87 31.03
C LEU A 9 15.40 -7.38 30.68
N LEU A 10 15.92 -6.50 31.54
CA LEU A 10 16.01 -5.06 31.26
C LEU A 10 16.80 -4.79 29.98
N GLN A 11 17.93 -5.47 29.79
CA GLN A 11 18.75 -5.35 28.59
C GLN A 11 18.01 -5.82 27.32
N GLN A 12 17.19 -6.87 27.42
CA GLN A 12 16.37 -7.33 26.30
C GLN A 12 15.28 -6.32 25.94
N LEU A 13 14.62 -5.72 26.93
CA LEU A 13 13.62 -4.67 26.70
C LEU A 13 14.24 -3.45 26.01
N ASP A 14 15.41 -2.99 26.45
CA ASP A 14 16.13 -1.89 25.81
C ASP A 14 16.50 -2.22 24.35
N ASN A 15 16.93 -3.45 24.09
CA ASN A 15 17.26 -3.88 22.73
C ASN A 15 16.03 -3.88 21.82
N ILE A 16 14.90 -4.38 22.33
CA ILE A 16 13.62 -4.43 21.59
C ILE A 16 13.12 -3.01 21.30
N THR A 17 13.07 -2.15 22.32
CA THR A 17 12.64 -0.74 22.17
C THR A 17 13.52 0.00 21.16
N ARG A 18 14.85 -0.20 21.22
CA ARG A 18 15.78 0.40 20.26
C ARG A 18 15.54 -0.08 18.82
N LYS A 19 15.27 -1.38 18.64
CA LYS A 19 14.97 -1.95 17.32
C LYS A 19 13.63 -1.43 16.77
N ALA A 20 12.61 -1.35 17.61
CA ALA A 20 11.30 -0.81 17.24
C ALA A 20 11.42 0.65 16.76
N ASN A 21 12.09 1.51 17.53
CA ASN A 21 12.28 2.91 17.16
C ASN A 21 13.06 3.08 15.86
N LYS A 22 14.09 2.25 15.64
CA LYS A 22 14.88 2.29 14.40
C LYS A 22 14.06 1.87 13.17
N GLU A 23 13.16 0.91 13.33
CA GLU A 23 12.28 0.47 12.25
C GLU A 23 11.19 1.51 11.95
N GLU A 24 10.61 2.12 12.99
CA GLU A 24 9.65 3.20 12.85
C GLU A 24 10.26 4.40 12.09
N GLU A 25 11.51 4.75 12.39
CA GLU A 25 12.21 5.84 11.71
C GLU A 25 12.43 5.54 10.22
N LYS A 26 12.85 4.32 9.88
CA LYS A 26 12.97 3.90 8.48
C LYS A 26 11.63 3.96 7.76
N HIS A 27 10.55 3.54 8.42
CA HIS A 27 9.22 3.59 7.87
C HIS A 27 8.75 5.04 7.63
N ARG A 28 9.02 5.95 8.58
CA ARG A 28 8.77 7.39 8.40
C ARG A 28 9.55 7.95 7.21
N GLN A 29 10.84 7.64 7.10
CA GLN A 29 11.67 8.08 5.97
C GLN A 29 11.16 7.54 4.63
N ALA A 30 10.82 6.25 4.56
CA ALA A 30 10.29 5.65 3.33
C ALA A 30 8.97 6.30 2.91
N LYS A 31 8.11 6.62 3.87
CA LYS A 31 6.85 7.33 3.61
C LYS A 31 7.07 8.77 3.14
N ALA A 32 8.06 9.47 3.69
CA ALA A 32 8.45 10.81 3.23
C ALA A 32 8.99 10.76 1.79
N ASN A 33 9.90 9.82 1.49
CA ASN A 33 10.45 9.64 0.14
C ASN A 33 9.37 9.29 -0.89
N LEU A 34 8.37 8.48 -0.50
CA LEU A 34 7.23 8.18 -1.36
C LEU A 34 6.40 9.44 -1.65
N ALA A 35 6.13 10.26 -0.63
CA ALA A 35 5.37 11.50 -0.78
C ALA A 35 6.10 12.50 -1.69
N ASP A 36 7.42 12.64 -1.51
CA ASP A 36 8.28 13.50 -2.33
C ASP A 36 8.33 13.04 -3.80
N ALA A 37 8.48 11.74 -4.04
CA ALA A 37 8.43 11.18 -5.38
C ALA A 37 7.07 11.41 -6.07
N LEU A 38 5.96 11.34 -5.33
CA LEU A 38 4.62 11.64 -5.85
C LEU A 38 4.43 13.12 -6.17
N GLN A 39 5.04 14.03 -5.41
CA GLN A 39 5.03 15.47 -5.74
C GLN A 39 5.88 15.78 -6.96
N THR A 40 7.04 15.13 -7.10
CA THR A 40 7.97 15.35 -8.22
C THR A 40 7.42 14.82 -9.56
N GLN A 41 6.51 13.84 -9.53
CA GLN A 41 5.88 13.28 -10.74
C GLN A 41 4.65 14.04 -11.26
N ASN A 42 4.22 15.12 -10.62
CA ASN A 42 3.13 15.96 -11.12
C ASN A 42 3.69 17.27 -11.72
N PRO A 43 4.01 17.33 -13.03
CA PRO A 43 4.14 18.61 -13.68
C PRO A 43 2.78 19.35 -13.64
N PRO A 44 2.77 20.69 -13.58
CA PRO A 44 1.52 21.45 -13.68
C PRO A 44 0.85 21.11 -15.00
N LEU A 45 -0.32 20.49 -14.95
CA LEU A 45 -1.17 20.36 -16.13
C LEU A 45 -1.59 21.77 -16.56
N PRO A 46 -1.46 22.14 -17.86
CA PRO A 46 -1.93 23.42 -18.34
C PRO A 46 -3.45 23.55 -18.09
N PRO A 47 -3.97 24.76 -17.83
CA PRO A 47 -5.38 24.95 -17.53
C PRO A 47 -6.21 24.47 -18.73
N THR A 48 -6.98 23.41 -18.51
CA THR A 48 -7.89 22.85 -19.52
C THR A 48 -8.99 23.88 -19.75
N GLN A 49 -9.03 24.44 -20.95
CA GLN A 49 -10.11 25.32 -21.38
C GLN A 49 -11.43 24.55 -21.32
N VAL A 50 -12.40 25.16 -20.64
CA VAL A 50 -13.77 24.65 -20.53
C VAL A 50 -14.44 24.85 -21.88
N THR A 51 -14.68 23.76 -22.60
CA THR A 51 -15.65 23.71 -23.69
C THR A 51 -16.59 22.53 -23.48
N THR A 52 -17.80 22.85 -23.03
CA THR A 52 -19.02 22.09 -23.32
C THR A 52 -19.85 22.96 -24.27
N PRO A 53 -20.76 22.42 -25.11
CA PRO A 53 -21.45 21.13 -24.95
C PRO A 53 -21.55 20.27 -26.24
N ARG A 54 -21.79 18.95 -26.08
CA ARG A 54 -22.93 18.20 -26.66
C ARG A 54 -22.63 16.70 -26.89
N GLU A 55 -23.52 15.90 -26.30
CA GLU A 55 -23.94 14.53 -26.61
C GLU A 55 -23.03 13.61 -27.43
N GLY A 56 -22.48 12.64 -26.71
CA GLY A 56 -21.93 11.40 -27.23
C GLY A 56 -21.34 10.65 -26.05
N VAL A 57 -22.17 9.93 -25.28
CA VAL A 57 -21.72 9.12 -24.13
C VAL A 57 -20.94 7.90 -24.66
N ALA A 58 -19.73 8.15 -25.15
CA ALA A 58 -18.71 7.12 -25.25
C ALA A 58 -18.15 6.97 -23.83
N ALA A 59 -18.81 6.12 -23.03
CA ALA A 59 -18.20 5.61 -21.82
C ALA A 59 -16.92 4.90 -22.27
N THR A 60 -15.77 5.58 -22.10
CA THR A 60 -14.44 5.01 -22.32
C THR A 60 -14.35 3.81 -21.40
N LYS A 61 -14.68 2.62 -21.91
CA LYS A 61 -14.62 1.39 -21.14
C LYS A 61 -13.16 1.19 -20.79
N ALA A 62 -12.81 1.47 -19.53
CA ALA A 62 -11.50 1.15 -19.01
C ALA A 62 -11.19 -0.32 -19.34
N PRO A 63 -9.92 -0.68 -19.63
CA PRO A 63 -9.54 -2.06 -19.89
C PRO A 63 -10.12 -2.96 -18.79
N LYS A 64 -10.89 -3.97 -19.18
CA LYS A 64 -11.52 -4.88 -18.23
C LYS A 64 -10.44 -5.77 -17.63
N VAL A 65 -9.94 -5.36 -16.47
CA VAL A 65 -8.85 -6.03 -15.76
C VAL A 65 -9.42 -7.11 -14.87
N ALA A 66 -8.77 -8.27 -14.86
CA ALA A 66 -9.13 -9.37 -13.98
C ALA A 66 -9.07 -8.94 -12.51
N GLN A 67 -9.92 -9.54 -11.67
CA GLN A 67 -9.79 -9.38 -10.23
C GLN A 67 -8.55 -10.16 -9.73
N PRO A 68 -7.92 -9.71 -8.63
CA PRO A 68 -6.83 -10.47 -8.01
C PRO A 68 -7.30 -11.86 -7.53
N ASP A 69 -6.38 -12.82 -7.52
CA ASP A 69 -6.62 -14.13 -6.93
C ASP A 69 -6.65 -14.06 -5.39
N LYS A 70 -7.24 -15.07 -4.74
CA LYS A 70 -7.18 -15.18 -3.27
C LYS A 70 -5.76 -15.50 -2.82
N PHE A 71 -5.29 -14.79 -1.80
CA PHE A 71 -3.99 -14.99 -1.18
C PHE A 71 -4.10 -15.75 0.13
N ASN A 72 -3.46 -16.92 0.17
CA ASN A 72 -3.43 -17.83 1.30
C ASN A 72 -2.24 -17.58 2.26
N GLY A 73 -1.47 -16.50 2.10
CA GLY A 73 -0.31 -16.22 2.95
C GLY A 73 0.98 -16.93 2.53
N GLU A 74 1.01 -17.64 1.40
CA GLU A 74 2.24 -18.21 0.85
C GLU A 74 3.31 -17.14 0.56
N ARG A 75 4.56 -17.46 0.88
CA ARG A 75 5.68 -16.51 0.76
C ARG A 75 6.30 -16.54 -0.65
N ARG A 76 7.22 -15.59 -0.91
CA ARG A 76 8.04 -15.48 -2.13
C ARG A 76 7.19 -15.16 -3.37
N ALA A 77 7.33 -15.93 -4.45
CA ALA A 77 6.75 -15.63 -5.76
C ALA A 77 5.22 -15.46 -5.72
N VAL A 78 4.51 -16.19 -4.86
CA VAL A 78 3.05 -16.10 -4.74
C VAL A 78 2.64 -14.77 -4.12
N ALA A 79 3.33 -14.31 -3.07
CA ALA A 79 3.10 -12.99 -2.47
C ALA A 79 3.41 -11.86 -3.45
N GLU A 80 4.49 -11.97 -4.23
CA GLU A 80 4.84 -11.00 -5.27
C GLU A 80 3.80 -10.94 -6.39
N MET A 81 3.32 -12.10 -6.85
CA MET A 81 2.28 -12.18 -7.87
C MET A 81 0.97 -11.52 -7.38
N PHE A 82 0.55 -11.84 -6.16
CA PHE A 82 -0.61 -11.21 -5.54
C PHE A 82 -0.46 -9.68 -5.46
N ALA A 83 0.69 -9.19 -4.98
CA ALA A 83 0.96 -7.76 -4.90
C ALA A 83 0.91 -7.07 -6.28
N ARG A 84 1.42 -7.73 -7.34
CA ARG A 84 1.34 -7.22 -8.72
C ARG A 84 -0.10 -7.12 -9.21
N GLN A 85 -0.89 -8.19 -9.04
CA GLN A 85 -2.29 -8.20 -9.45
C GLN A 85 -3.11 -7.11 -8.75
N VAL A 86 -2.96 -6.98 -7.43
CA VAL A 86 -3.62 -5.94 -6.63
C VAL A 86 -3.21 -4.54 -7.10
N SER A 87 -1.92 -4.31 -7.31
CA SER A 87 -1.40 -3.00 -7.74
C SER A 87 -1.92 -2.59 -9.12
N ILE A 88 -1.97 -3.53 -10.07
CA ILE A 88 -2.54 -3.31 -11.41
C ILE A 88 -4.03 -2.96 -11.29
N HIS A 89 -4.78 -3.74 -10.50
CA HIS A 89 -6.21 -3.52 -10.33
C HIS A 89 -6.51 -2.13 -9.73
N MET A 90 -5.81 -1.75 -8.66
CA MET A 90 -5.99 -0.44 -8.02
C MET A 90 -5.57 0.72 -8.93
N THR A 91 -4.50 0.56 -9.70
CA THR A 91 -4.00 1.59 -10.62
C THR A 91 -5.00 1.88 -11.73
N LEU A 92 -5.67 0.85 -12.24
CA LEU A 92 -6.66 0.99 -13.31
C LEU A 92 -8.04 1.40 -12.79
N ASN A 93 -8.30 1.22 -11.50
CA ASN A 93 -9.58 1.54 -10.85
C ASN A 93 -9.43 2.62 -9.75
N LYS A 94 -8.52 3.59 -9.91
CA LYS A 94 -8.21 4.59 -8.87
C LYS A 94 -9.44 5.29 -8.28
N ALA A 95 -10.46 5.58 -9.10
CA ALA A 95 -11.69 6.21 -8.65
C ALA A 95 -12.47 5.40 -7.59
N LEU A 96 -12.30 4.07 -7.56
CA LEU A 96 -12.94 3.19 -6.56
C LEU A 96 -12.19 3.17 -5.22
N PHE A 97 -10.93 3.61 -5.20
CA PHE A 97 -10.03 3.53 -4.05
C PHE A 97 -9.50 4.90 -3.59
N PRO A 98 -10.37 5.90 -3.33
CA PRO A 98 -9.94 7.25 -2.98
C PRO A 98 -9.27 7.37 -1.61
N THR A 99 -9.37 6.35 -0.76
CA THR A 99 -8.80 6.37 0.60
C THR A 99 -8.01 5.09 0.88
N ASN A 100 -6.99 5.21 1.73
CA ASN A 100 -6.21 4.06 2.20
C ASN A 100 -7.11 3.02 2.87
N THR A 101 -8.16 3.43 3.58
CA THR A 101 -9.12 2.52 4.20
C THR A 101 -9.80 1.63 3.16
N LYS A 102 -10.27 2.20 2.04
CA LYS A 102 -10.88 1.42 0.94
C LYS A 102 -9.88 0.50 0.26
N GLN A 103 -8.63 0.93 0.11
CA GLN A 103 -7.55 0.08 -0.41
C GLN A 103 -7.30 -1.12 0.51
N ILE A 104 -7.13 -0.89 1.81
CA ILE A 104 -6.89 -1.93 2.80
C ILE A 104 -8.06 -2.93 2.86
N LEU A 105 -9.30 -2.44 2.97
CA LEU A 105 -10.51 -3.27 2.95
C LEU A 105 -10.57 -4.18 1.73
N PHE A 106 -10.24 -3.64 0.55
CA PHE A 106 -10.19 -4.41 -0.67
C PHE A 106 -9.14 -5.50 -0.61
N VAL A 107 -7.87 -5.19 -0.30
CA VAL A 107 -6.80 -6.21 -0.19
C VAL A 107 -7.17 -7.29 0.82
N SER A 108 -7.67 -6.90 2.00
CA SER A 108 -8.11 -7.84 3.04
C SER A 108 -9.24 -8.75 2.58
N SER A 109 -10.13 -8.31 1.69
CA SER A 109 -11.18 -9.17 1.14
C SER A 109 -10.63 -10.32 0.27
N TYR A 110 -9.38 -10.22 -0.20
CA TYR A 110 -8.71 -11.26 -0.98
C TYR A 110 -7.73 -12.10 -0.15
N THR A 111 -7.56 -11.84 1.14
CA THR A 111 -6.74 -12.68 2.02
C THR A 111 -7.60 -13.73 2.71
N THR A 112 -7.29 -15.01 2.55
CA THR A 112 -7.99 -16.11 3.23
C THR A 112 -7.30 -16.55 4.53
N GLY A 113 -6.14 -15.98 4.83
CA GLY A 113 -5.27 -16.41 5.94
C GLY A 113 -4.46 -17.67 5.57
N PRO A 114 -3.40 -17.97 6.35
CA PRO A 114 -2.67 -19.22 6.22
C PRO A 114 -3.55 -20.40 6.61
N VAL A 115 -3.56 -21.41 5.74
CA VAL A 115 -4.09 -22.75 6.01
C VAL A 115 -3.11 -23.54 6.87
#